data_AF-A0A315EJS7-F1
#
_entry.id   AF-A0A315EJS7-F1
#
_cell.length_a   1.000
_cell.length_b   1.000
_cell.length_c   1.000
_cell.angle_alpha   90.00
_cell.angle_beta   90.00
_cell.angle_gamma   90.00
#
_symmetry.space_group_name_H-M   'P 1'
#
loop_
_entity.id
_entity.type
_entity.pdbx_description
1 polymer ?
#
loop_
_entity_poly.entity_id
_entity_poly.type
_entity_poly.pdbx_seq_one_letter_code
_entity_poly.pdbx_strand_id
1 'polypeptide(L)'
;MNAKKTKKIVVLATGGTIAGLASDAAQPQNYTAGQVGVDDLLQGVAHEGIELLSEQVAQIDSKDMSFAVWQSLLARVSHCLKQDDVQGMVITHGTDTLEETAYFLQTVLQPTKPVAITCAMLPANAPDSDGPGNLKDALAWVQQPDASGVSVVCAGQVYAGNAVQKSHSHQRNPFASQAGVTHPAALRVPSVAQVLACTHWPRVELVFNHAGADGRLVRSLTAHDAPQGWVVAGTGNGTLHHDLEAALLDAQKQGAQVLRASRCAQGGVQLREADVLPHAGGLTAVQARVALLMHLVAQQA
;
A
#
# COMPACT_ATOMS: atom_id res chain seq x y z
N MET A 1 -12.58 39.06 10.58
CA MET A 1 -13.30 37.86 11.03
C MET A 1 -13.24 36.86 9.88
N ASN A 2 -12.39 35.84 9.95
CA ASN A 2 -12.42 34.79 8.94
C ASN A 2 -13.70 33.98 9.17
N ALA A 3 -14.62 34.01 8.22
CA ALA A 3 -15.73 33.06 8.19
C ALA A 3 -15.13 31.67 8.39
N LYS A 4 -15.63 30.91 9.38
CA LYS A 4 -15.26 29.50 9.56
C LYS A 4 -15.62 28.82 8.24
N LYS A 5 -14.64 28.57 7.36
CA LYS A 5 -14.86 27.74 6.18
C LYS A 5 -15.38 26.40 6.69
N THR A 6 -16.50 25.95 6.15
CA THR A 6 -17.00 24.59 6.41
C THR A 6 -15.87 23.63 6.07
N LYS A 7 -15.47 22.82 7.05
CA LYS A 7 -14.42 21.81 6.84
C LYS A 7 -15.05 20.61 6.15
N LYS A 8 -14.43 20.15 5.07
CA LYS A 8 -14.90 19.01 4.27
C LYS A 8 -13.97 17.81 4.37
N ILE A 9 -14.53 16.62 4.18
CA ILE A 9 -13.77 15.38 3.98
C ILE A 9 -13.89 15.00 2.51
N VAL A 10 -12.77 14.61 1.90
CA VAL A 10 -12.77 14.10 0.53
C VAL A 10 -12.69 12.57 0.54
N VAL A 11 -13.62 11.90 -0.12
CA VAL A 11 -13.66 10.45 -0.30
C VAL A 11 -13.23 10.11 -1.73
N LEU A 12 -12.09 9.45 -1.88
CA LEU A 12 -11.58 8.97 -3.16
C LEU A 12 -11.85 7.47 -3.29
N ALA A 13 -12.42 7.00 -4.40
CA ALA A 13 -12.61 5.57 -4.62
C ALA A 13 -11.67 5.01 -5.67
N THR A 14 -11.12 3.83 -5.39
CA THR A 14 -10.32 3.05 -6.36
C THR A 14 -10.95 1.69 -6.70
N GLY A 15 -12.08 1.33 -6.08
CA GLY A 15 -12.79 0.07 -6.28
C GLY A 15 -12.63 -0.91 -5.11
N GLY A 16 -12.24 -2.15 -5.40
CA GLY A 16 -12.07 -3.22 -4.41
C GLY A 16 -13.35 -3.95 -4.03
N THR A 17 -13.22 -4.90 -3.11
CA THR A 17 -14.33 -5.70 -2.54
C THR A 17 -15.39 -4.81 -1.89
N ILE A 18 -15.00 -3.70 -1.25
CA ILE A 18 -15.95 -2.74 -0.66
C ILE A 18 -16.93 -2.17 -1.69
N ALA A 19 -16.49 -2.08 -2.95
CA ALA A 19 -17.28 -1.69 -4.10
C ALA A 19 -17.76 -2.89 -4.91
N GLY A 20 -17.55 -4.12 -4.45
CA GLY A 20 -17.84 -5.33 -5.22
C GLY A 20 -19.30 -5.79 -5.10
N LEU A 21 -19.74 -6.57 -6.09
CA LEU A 21 -21.07 -7.20 -6.09
C LEU A 21 -20.94 -8.69 -6.36
N ALA A 22 -21.59 -9.50 -5.52
CA ALA A 22 -21.83 -10.91 -5.79
C ALA A 22 -23.09 -11.06 -6.65
N SER A 23 -23.06 -11.97 -7.62
CA SER A 23 -24.26 -12.31 -8.41
C SER A 23 -25.31 -13.03 -7.57
N ASP A 24 -24.87 -13.75 -6.54
CA ASP A 24 -25.71 -14.39 -5.52
C ASP A 24 -25.21 -13.97 -4.14
N ALA A 25 -26.02 -13.19 -3.41
CA ALA A 25 -25.67 -12.69 -2.08
C ALA A 25 -25.53 -13.81 -1.02
N ALA A 26 -26.07 -15.01 -1.27
CA ALA A 26 -25.86 -16.18 -0.43
C ALA A 26 -24.49 -16.85 -0.67
N GLN A 27 -23.77 -16.47 -1.74
CA GLN A 27 -22.43 -16.95 -2.07
C GLN A 27 -21.47 -15.76 -2.28
N PRO A 28 -21.24 -14.94 -1.24
CA PRO A 28 -20.52 -13.67 -1.37
C PRO A 28 -19.05 -13.81 -1.77
N GLN A 29 -18.48 -15.02 -1.73
CA GLN A 29 -17.15 -15.32 -2.27
C GLN A 29 -17.06 -15.20 -3.80
N ASN A 30 -18.20 -15.33 -4.50
CA ASN A 30 -18.29 -15.25 -5.96
C ASN A 30 -18.71 -13.83 -6.37
N TYR A 31 -17.83 -12.87 -6.11
CA TYR A 31 -18.07 -11.46 -6.41
C TYR A 31 -17.12 -10.93 -7.47
N THR A 32 -17.53 -9.82 -8.11
CA THR A 32 -16.63 -8.99 -8.92
C THR A 32 -16.36 -7.70 -8.15
N ALA A 33 -15.08 -7.34 -7.96
CA ALA A 33 -14.68 -6.11 -7.28
C ALA A 33 -15.00 -4.85 -8.13
N GLY A 34 -15.09 -3.68 -7.49
CA GLY A 34 -15.18 -2.40 -8.20
C GLY A 34 -16.39 -2.28 -9.13
N GLN A 35 -17.59 -2.64 -8.67
CA GLN A 35 -18.84 -2.53 -9.45
C GLN A 35 -19.69 -1.32 -9.03
N VAL A 36 -19.57 -0.89 -7.77
CA VAL A 36 -20.37 0.19 -7.17
C VAL A 36 -19.59 1.51 -7.18
N GLY A 37 -20.22 2.59 -7.64
CA GLY A 37 -19.62 3.92 -7.64
C GLY A 37 -19.50 4.51 -6.23
N VAL A 38 -18.58 5.46 -6.03
CA VAL A 38 -18.35 6.10 -4.73
C VAL A 38 -19.59 6.76 -4.14
N ASP A 39 -20.42 7.39 -4.97
CA ASP A 39 -21.63 8.07 -4.51
C ASP A 39 -22.64 7.06 -3.94
N ASP A 40 -22.77 5.90 -4.58
CA ASP A 40 -23.63 4.81 -4.11
C ASP A 40 -23.08 4.15 -2.84
N LEU A 41 -21.75 4.06 -2.68
CA LEU A 41 -21.15 3.56 -1.44
C LEU A 41 -21.39 4.49 -0.25
N LEU A 42 -21.54 5.78 -0.49
CA LEU A 42 -21.81 6.77 0.54
C LEU A 42 -23.31 6.88 0.86
N GLN A 43 -24.19 6.37 0.00
CA GLN A 43 -25.63 6.30 0.31
C GLN A 43 -25.85 5.42 1.55
N GLY A 44 -26.45 6.01 2.59
CA GLY A 44 -26.78 5.31 3.83
C GLY A 44 -25.67 5.31 4.91
N VAL A 45 -24.48 5.85 4.62
CA VAL A 45 -23.46 6.09 5.65
C VAL A 45 -23.78 7.42 6.35
N ALA A 46 -24.15 7.38 7.62
CA ALA A 46 -24.45 8.59 8.39
C ALA A 46 -23.19 9.46 8.58
N HIS A 47 -23.27 10.74 8.20
CA HIS A 47 -22.18 11.71 8.25
C HIS A 47 -22.66 13.11 8.67
N GLU A 48 -23.51 13.16 9.70
CA GLU A 48 -24.11 14.41 10.19
C GLU A 48 -23.06 15.49 10.51
N GLY A 49 -23.30 16.71 10.03
CA GLY A 49 -22.45 17.87 10.33
C GLY A 49 -21.13 17.95 9.55
N ILE A 50 -20.94 17.10 8.54
CA ILE A 50 -19.72 17.05 7.72
C ILE A 50 -20.08 17.19 6.24
N GLU A 51 -19.39 18.10 5.54
CA GLU A 51 -19.45 18.16 4.08
C GLU A 51 -18.57 17.06 3.50
N LEU A 52 -19.17 16.13 2.74
CA LEU A 52 -18.45 15.09 2.00
C LEU A 52 -18.35 15.47 0.53
N LEU A 53 -17.15 15.39 -0.03
CA LEU A 53 -16.93 15.41 -1.47
C LEU A 53 -16.41 14.05 -1.91
N SER A 54 -17.05 13.44 -2.89
CA SER A 54 -16.66 12.14 -3.44
C SER A 54 -16.03 12.28 -4.83
N GLU A 55 -15.07 11.43 -5.14
CA GLU A 55 -14.45 11.35 -6.46
C GLU A 55 -14.05 9.91 -6.79
N GLN A 56 -14.40 9.46 -7.99
CA GLN A 56 -13.97 8.16 -8.51
C GLN A 56 -12.61 8.30 -9.20
N VAL A 57 -11.54 7.80 -8.58
CA VAL A 57 -10.18 7.84 -9.14
C VAL A 57 -9.92 6.63 -10.05
N ALA A 58 -10.39 5.46 -9.63
CA ALA A 58 -10.32 4.22 -10.38
C ALA A 58 -11.45 3.30 -9.94
N GLN A 59 -11.70 2.23 -10.69
CA GLN A 59 -12.77 1.29 -10.40
C GLN A 59 -12.30 -0.14 -10.73
N ILE A 60 -11.39 -0.65 -9.91
CA ILE A 60 -10.64 -1.89 -10.20
C ILE A 60 -10.59 -2.84 -8.99
N ASP A 61 -10.20 -4.08 -9.25
CA ASP A 61 -9.68 -4.96 -8.21
C ASP A 61 -8.25 -4.53 -7.86
N SER A 62 -7.91 -4.49 -6.57
CA SER A 62 -6.59 -4.07 -6.10
C SER A 62 -5.46 -4.98 -6.57
N LYS A 63 -5.74 -6.25 -6.90
CA LYS A 63 -4.74 -7.14 -7.51
C LYS A 63 -4.26 -6.64 -8.89
N ASP A 64 -5.05 -5.79 -9.54
CA ASP A 64 -4.75 -5.17 -10.84
C ASP A 64 -4.31 -3.70 -10.69
N MET A 65 -3.92 -3.28 -9.47
CA MET A 65 -3.42 -1.93 -9.21
C MET A 65 -2.19 -1.62 -10.07
N SER A 66 -2.19 -0.46 -10.71
CA SER A 66 -1.12 -0.05 -11.63
C SER A 66 -0.46 1.27 -11.20
N PHE A 67 0.74 1.51 -11.70
CA PHE A 67 1.45 2.76 -11.44
C PHE A 67 0.71 4.00 -11.94
N ALA A 68 -0.03 3.89 -13.04
CA ALA A 68 -0.88 4.98 -13.53
C ALA A 68 -2.00 5.32 -12.54
N VAL A 69 -2.63 4.31 -11.94
CA VAL A 69 -3.64 4.53 -10.88
C VAL A 69 -3.00 5.11 -9.62
N TRP A 70 -1.81 4.64 -9.22
CA TRP A 70 -1.05 5.25 -8.13
C TRP A 70 -0.71 6.73 -8.39
N GLN A 71 -0.30 7.10 -9.60
CA GLN A 71 -0.05 8.49 -9.97
C GLN A 71 -1.32 9.34 -9.90
N SER A 72 -2.44 8.85 -10.45
CA SER A 72 -3.74 9.53 -10.36
C SER A 72 -4.17 9.73 -8.90
N LEU A 73 -4.07 8.68 -8.08
CA LEU A 73 -4.39 8.76 -6.65
C LEU A 73 -3.49 9.73 -5.92
N LEU A 74 -2.17 9.65 -6.11
CA LEU A 74 -1.20 10.56 -5.50
C LEU A 74 -1.47 12.02 -5.89
N ALA A 75 -1.79 12.29 -7.16
CA ALA A 75 -2.09 13.63 -7.65
C ALA A 75 -3.32 14.20 -6.95
N ARG A 76 -4.40 13.42 -6.83
CA ARG A 76 -5.64 13.85 -6.16
C ARG A 76 -5.45 14.03 -4.66
N VAL A 77 -4.79 13.09 -4.00
CA VAL A 77 -4.46 13.23 -2.56
C VAL A 77 -3.59 14.46 -2.31
N SER A 78 -2.51 14.64 -3.06
CA SER A 78 -1.63 15.82 -2.92
C SER A 78 -2.37 17.13 -3.18
N HIS A 79 -3.26 17.16 -4.17
CA HIS A 79 -4.08 18.34 -4.47
C HIS A 79 -5.02 18.68 -3.31
N CYS A 80 -5.78 17.71 -2.80
CA CYS A 80 -6.74 17.92 -1.73
C CYS A 80 -6.07 18.29 -0.40
N LEU A 81 -4.95 17.66 -0.06
CA LEU A 81 -4.22 17.95 1.19
C LEU A 81 -3.75 19.42 1.28
N LYS A 82 -3.46 20.07 0.15
CA LYS A 82 -3.06 21.48 0.07
C LYS A 82 -4.21 22.48 0.30
N GLN A 83 -5.46 22.03 0.28
CA GLN A 83 -6.61 22.92 0.45
C GLN A 83 -6.92 23.14 1.94
N ASP A 84 -6.99 24.39 2.41
CA ASP A 84 -7.21 24.72 3.83
C ASP A 84 -8.55 24.23 4.39
N ASP A 85 -9.56 24.08 3.54
CA ASP A 85 -10.90 23.62 3.89
C ASP A 85 -11.03 22.08 3.90
N VAL A 86 -10.04 21.33 3.41
CA VAL A 86 -9.98 19.87 3.55
C VAL A 86 -9.39 19.52 4.92
N GLN A 87 -10.19 18.88 5.77
CA GLN A 87 -9.74 18.43 7.09
C GLN A 87 -9.03 17.07 7.06
N GLY A 88 -9.46 16.19 6.16
CA GLY A 88 -8.96 14.83 6.05
C GLY A 88 -9.52 14.14 4.82
N MET A 89 -9.04 12.95 4.53
CA MET A 89 -9.42 12.20 3.34
C MET A 89 -9.69 10.73 3.67
N VAL A 90 -10.65 10.12 2.98
CA VAL A 90 -10.89 8.68 3.01
C VAL A 90 -10.67 8.10 1.61
N ILE A 91 -10.00 6.96 1.52
CA ILE A 91 -9.76 6.24 0.26
C ILE A 91 -10.41 4.87 0.37
N THR A 92 -11.37 4.53 -0.50
CA THR A 92 -11.90 3.16 -0.59
C THR A 92 -11.04 2.34 -1.54
N HIS A 93 -10.54 1.20 -1.07
CA HIS A 93 -9.56 0.39 -1.78
C HIS A 93 -9.84 -1.12 -1.60
N GLY A 94 -9.35 -1.95 -2.53
CA GLY A 94 -9.35 -3.41 -2.37
C GLY A 94 -8.30 -3.86 -1.35
N THR A 95 -8.49 -5.01 -0.72
CA THR A 95 -7.66 -5.42 0.41
C THR A 95 -6.30 -5.98 0.02
N ASP A 96 -6.14 -6.50 -1.21
CA ASP A 96 -5.00 -7.34 -1.59
C ASP A 96 -3.68 -6.59 -1.72
N THR A 97 -3.69 -5.39 -2.29
CA THR A 97 -2.50 -4.53 -2.43
C THR A 97 -2.59 -3.26 -1.59
N LEU A 98 -3.53 -3.23 -0.63
CA LEU A 98 -3.79 -2.07 0.22
C LEU A 98 -2.53 -1.63 0.98
N GLU A 99 -1.78 -2.59 1.52
CA GLU A 99 -0.55 -2.33 2.27
C GLU A 99 0.55 -1.66 1.41
N GLU A 100 0.61 -1.98 0.11
CA GLU A 100 1.54 -1.34 -0.82
C GLU A 100 1.13 0.11 -1.09
N THR A 101 -0.15 0.36 -1.38
CA THR A 101 -0.69 1.72 -1.59
C THR A 101 -0.56 2.58 -0.33
N ALA A 102 -0.84 2.02 0.85
CA ALA A 102 -0.71 2.71 2.13
C ALA A 102 0.74 3.13 2.40
N TYR A 103 1.68 2.20 2.20
CA TYR A 103 3.11 2.46 2.37
C TYR A 103 3.61 3.52 1.36
N PHE A 104 3.22 3.40 0.09
CA PHE A 104 3.54 4.35 -0.97
C PHE A 104 3.09 5.77 -0.61
N LEU A 105 1.81 5.95 -0.28
CA LEU A 105 1.26 7.26 0.06
C LEU A 105 1.89 7.82 1.34
N GLN A 106 2.05 7.01 2.40
CA GLN A 106 2.69 7.45 3.64
C GLN A 106 4.11 7.96 3.39
N THR A 107 4.88 7.22 2.60
CA THR A 107 6.30 7.50 2.36
C THR A 107 6.48 8.76 1.51
N VAL A 108 5.72 8.88 0.41
CA VAL A 108 5.88 9.98 -0.56
C VAL A 108 5.24 11.28 -0.07
N LEU A 109 4.09 11.22 0.63
CA LEU A 109 3.36 12.42 1.06
C LEU A 109 3.77 12.91 2.46
N GLN A 110 4.03 11.99 3.40
CA GLN A 110 4.20 12.28 4.83
C GLN A 110 3.18 13.33 5.35
N PRO A 111 1.87 13.10 5.15
CA PRO A 111 0.90 14.17 5.32
C PRO A 111 0.67 14.46 6.81
N THR A 112 0.56 15.75 7.14
CA THR A 112 0.19 16.18 8.50
C THR A 112 -1.31 16.07 8.75
N LYS A 113 -2.12 16.15 7.69
CA LYS A 113 -3.56 15.88 7.74
C LYS A 113 -3.83 14.37 7.61
N PRO A 114 -4.90 13.85 8.23
CA PRO A 114 -5.21 12.43 8.19
C PRO A 114 -5.71 11.96 6.82
N VAL A 115 -5.19 10.83 6.36
CA VAL A 115 -5.66 10.09 5.19
C VAL A 115 -5.97 8.66 5.62
N ALA A 116 -7.26 8.31 5.72
CA ALA A 116 -7.68 6.94 5.98
C ALA A 116 -7.77 6.17 4.65
N ILE A 117 -7.23 4.96 4.60
CA ILE A 117 -7.56 3.98 3.58
C ILE A 117 -8.47 2.94 4.23
N THR A 118 -9.59 2.63 3.61
CA THR A 118 -10.56 1.66 4.11
C THR A 118 -10.98 0.69 3.02
N CYS A 119 -11.56 -0.42 3.44
CA CYS A 119 -11.80 -1.58 2.60
C CYS A 119 -12.90 -2.47 3.20
N ALA A 120 -13.18 -3.60 2.54
CA ALA A 120 -14.10 -4.62 3.02
C ALA A 120 -13.57 -6.01 2.66
N MET A 121 -13.88 -7.01 3.47
CA MET A 121 -13.61 -8.43 3.20
C MET A 121 -14.82 -9.15 2.59
N LEU A 122 -16.00 -8.52 2.56
CA LEU A 122 -17.18 -9.00 1.82
C LEU A 122 -17.68 -7.94 0.82
N PRO A 123 -18.32 -8.36 -0.29
CA PRO A 123 -18.89 -7.45 -1.27
C PRO A 123 -19.99 -6.57 -0.66
N ALA A 124 -20.32 -5.47 -1.33
CA ALA A 124 -21.27 -4.46 -0.86
C ALA A 124 -22.68 -5.02 -0.63
N ASN A 125 -23.09 -6.02 -1.42
CA ASN A 125 -24.42 -6.64 -1.34
C ASN A 125 -24.49 -7.90 -0.46
N ALA A 126 -23.40 -8.25 0.25
CA ALA A 126 -23.46 -9.30 1.25
C ALA A 126 -24.34 -8.84 2.44
N PRO A 127 -25.24 -9.69 2.99
CA PRO A 127 -26.14 -9.31 4.10
C PRO A 127 -25.42 -8.77 5.34
N ASP A 128 -24.21 -9.25 5.59
CA ASP A 128 -23.35 -8.88 6.71
C ASP A 128 -22.10 -8.12 6.25
N SER A 129 -22.15 -7.36 5.15
CA SER A 129 -21.00 -6.62 4.62
C SER A 129 -20.34 -5.69 5.66
N ASP A 130 -18.99 -5.65 5.69
CA ASP A 130 -18.19 -4.82 6.62
C ASP A 130 -17.92 -3.43 6.06
N GLY A 131 -18.09 -3.24 4.75
CA GLY A 131 -17.81 -1.99 4.06
C GLY A 131 -18.43 -0.76 4.72
N PRO A 132 -19.75 -0.74 5.00
CA PRO A 132 -20.39 0.41 5.63
C PRO A 132 -19.83 0.76 7.01
N GLY A 133 -19.53 -0.26 7.83
CA GLY A 133 -18.94 -0.08 9.15
C GLY A 133 -17.51 0.48 9.07
N ASN A 134 -16.67 -0.13 8.23
CA ASN A 134 -15.29 0.31 8.01
C ASN A 134 -15.23 1.73 7.44
N LEU A 135 -16.12 2.09 6.52
CA LEU A 135 -16.22 3.43 5.94
C LEU A 135 -16.66 4.48 6.99
N LYS A 136 -17.63 4.13 7.84
CA LYS A 136 -18.04 4.99 8.97
C LYS A 136 -16.87 5.22 9.94
N ASP A 137 -16.15 4.16 10.30
CA ASP A 137 -14.99 4.25 11.21
C ASP A 137 -13.87 5.10 10.58
N ALA A 138 -13.61 4.96 9.28
CA ALA A 138 -12.64 5.78 8.56
C ALA A 138 -13.02 7.27 8.55
N LEU A 139 -14.30 7.58 8.29
CA LEU A 139 -14.82 8.94 8.36
C LEU A 139 -14.72 9.52 9.77
N ALA A 140 -14.97 8.72 10.82
CA ALA A 140 -14.83 9.15 12.20
C ALA A 140 -13.37 9.38 12.61
N TRP A 141 -12.45 8.54 12.13
CA TRP A 141 -11.02 8.66 12.46
C TRP A 141 -10.39 9.92 11.89
N VAL A 142 -10.68 10.28 10.63
CA VAL A 142 -10.10 11.48 9.99
C VAL A 142 -10.58 12.81 10.61
N GLN A 143 -11.54 12.75 11.52
CA GLN A 143 -12.03 13.90 12.28
C GLN A 143 -11.38 14.05 13.66
N GLN A 144 -10.62 13.05 14.11
CA GLN A 144 -9.97 13.11 15.42
C GLN A 144 -8.87 14.18 15.41
N PRO A 145 -8.73 14.99 16.48
CA PRO A 145 -7.76 16.08 16.52
C PRO A 145 -6.28 15.65 16.37
N ASP A 146 -5.97 14.41 16.77
CA ASP A 146 -4.64 13.81 16.75
C ASP A 146 -4.40 12.90 15.54
N ALA A 147 -5.41 12.67 14.70
CA ALA A 147 -5.27 11.88 13.49
C ALA A 147 -4.37 12.60 12.48
N SER A 148 -3.35 11.89 11.99
CA SER A 148 -2.38 12.39 11.02
C SER A 148 -1.76 11.23 10.24
N GLY A 149 -1.04 11.55 9.17
CA GLY A 149 -0.44 10.52 8.31
C GLY A 149 -1.47 9.72 7.52
N VAL A 150 -0.98 8.70 6.85
CA VAL A 150 -1.79 7.70 6.16
C VAL A 150 -1.98 6.51 7.11
N SER A 151 -3.23 6.12 7.33
CA SER A 151 -3.57 4.95 8.14
C SER A 151 -4.62 4.09 7.45
N VAL A 152 -4.61 2.80 7.73
CA VAL A 152 -5.65 1.87 7.31
C VAL A 152 -6.66 1.74 8.43
N VAL A 153 -7.94 1.94 8.12
CA VAL A 153 -9.05 1.80 9.07
C VAL A 153 -9.94 0.66 8.63
N CYS A 154 -9.96 -0.43 9.40
CA CYS A 154 -10.67 -1.66 9.08
C CYS A 154 -11.02 -2.40 10.37
N ALA A 155 -12.23 -2.96 10.44
CA ALA A 155 -12.73 -3.76 11.57
C ALA A 155 -12.59 -3.06 12.94
N GLY A 156 -12.87 -1.75 13.00
CA GLY A 156 -12.74 -0.95 14.22
C GLY A 156 -11.30 -0.75 14.71
N GLN A 157 -10.29 -1.02 13.88
CA GLN A 157 -8.88 -0.84 14.19
C GLN A 157 -8.23 0.16 13.23
N VAL A 158 -7.16 0.80 13.70
CA VAL A 158 -6.36 1.77 12.94
C VAL A 158 -4.92 1.28 12.87
N TYR A 159 -4.38 1.15 11.66
CA TYR A 159 -3.02 0.67 11.40
C TYR A 159 -2.23 1.76 10.68
N ALA A 160 -1.03 2.07 11.17
CA ALA A 160 -0.15 3.01 10.47
C ALA A 160 0.19 2.48 9.07
N GLY A 161 0.07 3.32 8.04
CA GLY A 161 0.21 2.89 6.64
C GLY A 161 1.60 2.34 6.30
N ASN A 162 2.62 2.72 7.06
CA ASN A 162 3.97 2.17 6.91
C ASN A 162 4.20 0.83 7.63
N ALA A 163 3.24 0.35 8.44
CA ALA A 163 3.41 -0.81 9.30
C ALA A 163 2.32 -1.88 9.11
N VAL A 164 1.25 -1.55 8.40
CA VAL A 164 0.13 -2.46 8.11
C VAL A 164 0.55 -3.59 7.15
N GLN A 165 0.04 -4.79 7.40
CA GLN A 165 0.16 -5.95 6.51
C GLN A 165 -1.13 -6.76 6.51
N LYS A 166 -1.57 -7.26 5.35
CA LYS A 166 -2.66 -8.24 5.30
C LYS A 166 -2.14 -9.60 5.72
N SER A 167 -2.46 -10.01 6.95
CA SER A 167 -1.98 -11.25 7.57
C SER A 167 -2.92 -12.45 7.40
N HIS A 168 -4.17 -12.22 6.98
CA HIS A 168 -5.16 -13.28 6.83
C HIS A 168 -6.00 -13.12 5.55
N SER A 169 -6.27 -14.22 4.85
CA SER A 169 -6.99 -14.22 3.56
C SER A 169 -8.52 -14.13 3.68
N HIS A 170 -9.11 -14.60 4.79
CA HIS A 170 -10.57 -14.68 4.97
C HIS A 170 -11.18 -13.92 6.17
N GLN A 171 -10.40 -13.57 7.20
CA GLN A 171 -10.93 -12.93 8.40
C GLN A 171 -11.40 -11.50 8.12
N ARG A 172 -12.44 -11.08 8.83
CA ARG A 172 -13.03 -9.73 8.76
C ARG A 172 -12.07 -8.65 9.26
N ASN A 173 -11.23 -9.00 10.22
CA ASN A 173 -10.03 -8.24 10.55
C ASN A 173 -8.81 -8.95 9.96
N PRO A 174 -8.40 -8.65 8.71
CA PRO A 174 -7.31 -9.37 8.07
C PRO A 174 -5.93 -8.76 8.37
N PHE A 175 -5.87 -7.58 8.99
CA PHE A 175 -4.64 -6.80 9.09
C PHE A 175 -3.95 -6.93 10.44
N ALA A 176 -2.61 -6.95 10.38
CA ALA A 176 -1.73 -6.82 11.53
C ALA A 176 -0.79 -5.62 11.34
N SER A 177 -0.20 -5.13 12.43
CA SER A 177 0.84 -4.11 12.39
C SER A 177 2.19 -4.73 12.73
N GLN A 178 3.21 -4.39 11.96
CA GLN A 178 4.60 -4.62 12.34
C GLN A 178 5.07 -3.57 13.35
N ALA A 179 5.91 -3.97 14.30
CA ALA A 179 6.45 -3.08 15.33
C ALA A 179 7.75 -2.42 14.87
N GLY A 180 7.94 -1.14 15.19
CA GLY A 180 9.22 -0.44 14.97
C GLY A 180 9.61 -0.20 13.52
N VAL A 181 8.63 -0.22 12.59
CA VAL A 181 8.91 -0.05 11.16
C VAL A 181 9.29 1.39 10.85
N THR A 182 10.47 1.54 10.26
CA THR A 182 10.98 2.82 9.77
C THR A 182 11.43 2.67 8.32
N HIS A 183 11.29 3.73 7.53
CA HIS A 183 11.84 3.75 6.18
C HIS A 183 13.37 3.62 6.25
N PRO A 184 14.00 2.70 5.49
CA PRO A 184 15.45 2.55 5.50
C PRO A 184 16.14 3.87 5.12
N ALA A 185 17.02 4.38 5.98
CA ALA A 185 17.66 5.69 5.80
C ALA A 185 18.55 5.78 4.54
N ALA A 186 19.07 4.64 4.07
CA ALA A 186 19.87 4.56 2.85
C ALA A 186 19.03 4.74 1.57
N LEU A 187 17.71 4.49 1.64
CA LEU A 187 16.81 4.65 0.50
C LEU A 187 16.30 6.08 0.46
N ARG A 188 16.48 6.74 -0.69
CA ARG A 188 15.91 8.06 -0.98
C ARG A 188 14.42 7.95 -1.25
N VAL A 189 13.67 8.97 -0.87
CA VAL A 189 12.25 9.13 -1.18
C VAL A 189 12.09 10.19 -2.27
N PRO A 190 11.38 9.92 -3.37
CA PRO A 190 11.11 10.91 -4.40
C PRO A 190 10.06 11.91 -3.89
N SER A 191 10.17 13.16 -4.35
CA SER A 191 9.10 14.14 -4.21
C SER A 191 7.86 13.72 -4.98
N VAL A 192 6.69 14.24 -4.58
CA VAL A 192 5.43 14.07 -5.33
C VAL A 192 5.61 14.43 -6.81
N ALA A 193 6.31 15.53 -7.13
CA ALA A 193 6.52 15.96 -8.50
C ALA A 193 7.34 14.93 -9.32
N GLN A 194 8.38 14.34 -8.73
CA GLN A 194 9.18 13.30 -9.39
C GLN A 194 8.33 12.05 -9.68
N VAL A 195 7.49 11.62 -8.74
CA VAL A 195 6.60 10.48 -8.97
C VAL A 195 5.59 10.78 -10.07
N LEU A 196 4.96 11.96 -10.06
CA LEU A 196 3.97 12.34 -11.08
C LEU A 196 4.59 12.56 -12.46
N ALA A 197 5.87 12.90 -12.55
CA ALA A 197 6.60 13.05 -13.81
C ALA A 197 7.18 11.72 -14.34
N CYS A 198 7.16 10.64 -13.55
CA CYS A 198 7.75 9.36 -13.92
C CYS A 198 6.93 8.67 -15.04
N THR A 199 7.49 8.61 -16.25
CA THR A 199 6.89 7.89 -17.38
C THR A 199 7.49 6.50 -17.59
N HIS A 200 8.71 6.26 -17.09
CA HIS A 200 9.45 5.01 -17.24
C HIS A 200 9.77 4.42 -15.86
N TRP A 201 8.82 3.64 -15.34
CA TRP A 201 8.94 3.06 -14.02
C TRP A 201 10.09 2.04 -13.97
N PRO A 202 10.98 2.11 -12.96
CA PRO A 202 12.01 1.09 -12.79
C PRO A 202 11.37 -0.26 -12.46
N ARG A 203 11.96 -1.34 -12.97
CA ARG A 203 11.50 -2.69 -12.68
C ARG A 203 12.16 -3.19 -11.40
N VAL A 204 11.34 -3.52 -10.41
CA VAL A 204 11.77 -4.13 -9.15
C VAL A 204 11.06 -5.47 -8.97
N GLU A 205 11.83 -6.54 -9.04
CA GLU A 205 11.34 -7.91 -8.90
C GLU A 205 11.38 -8.40 -7.45
N LEU A 206 10.43 -9.27 -7.09
CA LEU A 206 10.35 -9.90 -5.77
C LEU A 206 10.61 -11.41 -5.92
N VAL A 207 11.61 -11.94 -5.22
CA VAL A 207 11.93 -13.37 -5.22
C VAL A 207 11.91 -13.94 -3.80
N PHE A 208 11.56 -15.22 -3.66
CA PHE A 208 11.46 -15.87 -2.34
C PHE A 208 12.62 -16.84 -2.10
N ASN A 209 13.17 -16.83 -0.89
CA ASN A 209 14.01 -17.92 -0.43
C ASN A 209 13.15 -19.05 0.15
N HIS A 210 13.52 -20.30 -0.15
CA HIS A 210 12.87 -21.50 0.35
C HIS A 210 13.83 -22.70 0.28
N ALA A 211 13.41 -23.87 0.76
CA ALA A 211 14.18 -25.10 0.61
C ALA A 211 14.37 -25.41 -0.88
N GLY A 212 15.61 -25.60 -1.32
CA GLY A 212 15.94 -25.80 -2.73
C GLY A 212 15.85 -24.54 -3.60
N ALA A 213 15.77 -23.34 -3.01
CA ALA A 213 15.88 -22.10 -3.77
C ALA A 213 17.24 -22.01 -4.47
N ASP A 214 17.25 -21.42 -5.65
CA ASP A 214 18.43 -21.27 -6.49
C ASP A 214 18.41 -19.92 -7.22
N GLY A 215 19.49 -19.60 -7.93
CA GLY A 215 19.66 -18.34 -8.64
C GLY A 215 19.12 -18.33 -10.07
N ARG A 216 18.44 -19.38 -10.56
CA ARG A 216 18.07 -19.50 -11.99
C ARG A 216 17.14 -18.39 -12.44
N LEU A 217 16.13 -18.04 -11.64
CA LEU A 217 15.21 -16.95 -11.95
C LEU A 217 15.95 -15.61 -12.07
N VAL A 218 16.81 -15.30 -11.10
CA VAL A 218 17.61 -14.06 -11.08
C VAL A 218 18.53 -13.99 -12.30
N ARG A 219 19.28 -15.06 -12.58
CA ARG A 219 20.19 -15.13 -13.73
C ARG A 219 19.47 -15.02 -15.07
N SER A 220 18.33 -15.69 -15.22
CA SER A 220 17.53 -15.65 -16.45
C SER A 220 17.03 -14.24 -16.76
N LEU A 221 16.41 -13.58 -15.77
CA LEU A 221 15.92 -12.21 -15.94
C LEU A 221 17.09 -11.23 -16.16
N THR A 222 18.18 -11.36 -15.41
CA THR A 222 19.37 -10.50 -15.59
C THR A 222 19.98 -10.65 -16.99
N ALA A 223 19.96 -11.84 -17.59
CA ALA A 223 20.53 -12.08 -18.91
C ALA A 223 19.63 -11.62 -20.08
N HIS A 224 18.34 -11.37 -19.86
CA HIS A 224 17.37 -11.12 -20.93
C HIS A 224 16.63 -9.79 -20.81
N ASP A 225 16.21 -9.43 -19.60
CA ASP A 225 15.44 -8.22 -19.31
C ASP A 225 15.73 -7.77 -17.87
N ALA A 226 16.95 -7.29 -17.67
CA ALA A 226 17.54 -7.08 -16.35
C ALA A 226 16.74 -6.06 -15.51
N PRO A 227 16.16 -6.47 -14.37
CA PRO A 227 15.53 -5.55 -13.44
C PRO A 227 16.55 -4.60 -12.81
N GLN A 228 16.17 -3.34 -12.62
CA GLN A 228 17.00 -2.37 -11.89
C GLN A 228 17.02 -2.64 -10.38
N GLY A 229 16.04 -3.39 -9.86
CA GLY A 229 15.95 -3.73 -8.44
C GLY A 229 15.49 -5.15 -8.17
N TRP A 230 15.98 -5.71 -7.07
CA TRP A 230 15.57 -6.99 -6.51
C TRP A 230 15.25 -6.85 -5.04
N VAL A 231 14.10 -7.36 -4.64
CA VAL A 231 13.81 -7.65 -3.24
C VAL A 231 13.74 -9.15 -3.06
N VAL A 232 14.44 -9.67 -2.06
CA VAL A 232 14.40 -11.09 -1.71
C VAL A 232 13.75 -11.30 -0.35
N ALA A 233 12.65 -12.05 -0.34
CA ALA A 233 11.98 -12.50 0.87
C ALA A 233 12.72 -13.71 1.45
N GLY A 234 13.73 -13.45 2.28
CA GLY A 234 14.59 -14.44 2.89
C GLY A 234 13.92 -15.25 4.00
N THR A 235 14.53 -16.38 4.38
CA THR A 235 14.07 -17.21 5.50
C THR A 235 14.51 -16.63 6.85
N GLY A 236 13.66 -16.69 7.86
CA GLY A 236 14.00 -16.24 9.22
C GLY A 236 14.47 -14.79 9.24
N ASN A 237 15.70 -14.53 9.67
CA ASN A 237 16.34 -13.21 9.66
C ASN A 237 16.85 -12.82 8.25
N GLY A 238 16.05 -12.99 7.19
CA GLY A 238 16.43 -12.65 5.82
C GLY A 238 17.61 -13.45 5.26
N THR A 239 17.77 -14.69 5.70
CA THR A 239 18.83 -15.61 5.22
C THR A 239 18.48 -16.19 3.86
N LEU A 240 19.50 -16.45 3.05
CA LEU A 240 19.37 -16.89 1.65
C LEU A 240 20.08 -18.21 1.42
N HIS A 241 19.59 -18.99 0.47
CA HIS A 241 20.37 -20.09 -0.10
C HIS A 241 21.58 -19.52 -0.84
N HIS A 242 22.75 -20.16 -0.71
CA HIS A 242 24.02 -19.65 -1.24
C HIS A 242 23.99 -19.38 -2.75
N ASP A 243 23.32 -20.24 -3.54
CA ASP A 243 23.22 -20.02 -5.00
C ASP A 243 22.30 -18.84 -5.37
N LEU A 244 21.25 -18.59 -4.60
CA LEU A 244 20.39 -17.41 -4.79
C LEU A 244 21.15 -16.14 -4.40
N GLU A 245 21.88 -16.17 -3.28
CA GLU A 245 22.73 -15.05 -2.84
C GLU A 245 23.81 -14.73 -3.89
N ALA A 246 24.50 -15.75 -4.41
CA ALA A 246 25.50 -15.57 -5.47
C ALA A 246 24.90 -14.90 -6.71
N ALA A 247 23.72 -15.35 -7.19
CA ALA A 247 23.06 -14.74 -8.33
C ALA A 247 22.65 -13.27 -8.09
N LEU A 248 22.18 -12.96 -6.88
CA LEU A 248 21.81 -11.58 -6.51
C LEU A 248 23.05 -10.68 -6.40
N LEU A 249 24.16 -11.18 -5.85
CA LEU A 249 25.44 -10.46 -5.84
C LEU A 249 25.95 -10.21 -7.26
N ASP A 250 25.81 -11.17 -8.17
CA ASP A 250 26.20 -10.98 -9.57
C ASP A 250 25.28 -9.99 -10.30
N ALA A 251 23.98 -9.96 -9.99
CA ALA A 251 23.08 -8.92 -10.47
C ALA A 251 23.48 -7.54 -9.90
N GLN A 252 23.90 -7.47 -8.63
CA GLN A 252 24.37 -6.23 -8.01
C GLN A 252 25.64 -5.69 -8.66
N LYS A 253 26.60 -6.57 -8.99
CA LYS A 253 27.81 -6.20 -9.75
C LYS A 253 27.48 -5.65 -11.15
N GLN A 254 26.34 -6.04 -11.71
CA GLN A 254 25.82 -5.54 -12.99
C GLN A 254 24.97 -4.26 -12.85
N GLY A 255 24.89 -3.69 -11.64
CA GLY A 255 24.24 -2.40 -11.37
C GLY A 255 22.83 -2.48 -10.81
N ALA A 256 22.27 -3.68 -10.62
CA ALA A 256 20.97 -3.82 -9.95
C ALA A 256 21.10 -3.48 -8.46
N GLN A 257 20.08 -2.85 -7.90
CA GLN A 257 19.98 -2.71 -6.45
C GLN A 257 19.31 -3.95 -5.83
N VAL A 258 19.82 -4.42 -4.70
CA VAL A 258 19.28 -5.61 -4.04
C VAL A 258 18.94 -5.28 -2.60
N LEU A 259 17.76 -5.67 -2.11
CA LEU A 259 17.38 -5.59 -0.70
C LEU A 259 16.91 -6.94 -0.17
N ARG A 260 17.41 -7.32 1.00
CA ARG A 260 16.87 -8.45 1.76
C ARG A 260 15.71 -8.02 2.65
N ALA A 261 14.61 -8.73 2.54
CA ALA A 261 13.50 -8.72 3.48
C ALA A 261 13.35 -10.12 4.11
N SER A 262 12.43 -10.27 5.05
CA SER A 262 12.03 -11.59 5.55
C SER A 262 10.69 -12.00 4.94
N ARG A 263 10.53 -13.30 4.68
CA ARG A 263 9.22 -13.91 4.38
C ARG A 263 8.40 -14.20 5.64
N CYS A 264 8.97 -14.03 6.84
CA CYS A 264 8.21 -14.13 8.08
C CYS A 264 7.15 -13.03 8.14
N ALA A 265 5.97 -13.34 8.69
CA ALA A 265 4.87 -12.39 8.77
C ALA A 265 5.14 -11.20 9.72
N GLN A 266 6.02 -11.37 10.71
CA GLN A 266 6.39 -10.31 11.64
C GLN A 266 7.89 -10.34 11.91
N GLY A 267 8.40 -9.21 12.40
CA GLY A 267 9.83 -8.99 12.63
C GLY A 267 10.44 -8.28 11.44
N GLY A 268 11.52 -8.82 10.89
CA GLY A 268 12.24 -8.20 9.80
C GLY A 268 13.62 -8.82 9.65
N VAL A 269 14.56 -8.03 9.13
CA VAL A 269 15.96 -8.41 9.01
C VAL A 269 16.80 -7.51 9.91
N GLN A 270 17.55 -8.14 10.80
CA GLN A 270 18.61 -7.54 11.60
C GLN A 270 19.97 -7.77 10.96
N LEU A 271 20.83 -6.76 10.99
CA LEU A 271 22.18 -6.84 10.45
C LEU A 271 23.03 -7.86 11.21
N ARG A 272 23.79 -8.67 10.48
CA ARG A 272 24.83 -9.55 11.02
C ARG A 272 26.17 -9.20 10.38
N GLU A 273 27.27 -9.45 11.08
CA GLU A 273 28.63 -9.12 10.61
C GLU A 273 28.98 -9.78 9.26
N ALA A 274 28.49 -10.99 9.00
CA ALA A 274 28.74 -11.73 7.77
C ALA A 274 27.81 -11.37 6.60
N ASP A 275 26.86 -10.44 6.80
CA ASP A 275 25.91 -10.09 5.75
C ASP A 275 26.57 -9.23 4.66
N VAL A 276 26.40 -9.64 3.40
CA VAL A 276 27.00 -8.96 2.23
C VAL A 276 25.98 -8.16 1.41
N LEU A 277 24.69 -8.47 1.55
CA LEU A 277 23.59 -7.75 0.88
C LEU A 277 22.86 -6.83 1.88
N PRO A 278 22.50 -5.59 1.49
CA PRO A 278 21.77 -4.69 2.37
C PRO A 278 20.34 -5.20 2.61
N HIS A 279 19.69 -4.67 3.65
CA HIS A 279 18.39 -5.17 4.11
C HIS A 279 17.38 -4.04 4.30
N ALA A 280 16.10 -4.40 4.28
CA ALA A 280 14.96 -3.49 4.40
C ALA A 280 14.51 -3.27 5.85
N GLY A 281 15.30 -3.69 6.84
CA GLY A 281 14.94 -3.59 8.25
C GLY A 281 13.64 -4.31 8.59
N GLY A 282 12.69 -3.59 9.17
CA GLY A 282 11.35 -4.08 9.52
C GLY A 282 10.29 -3.91 8.43
N LEU A 283 10.66 -3.61 7.18
CA LEU A 283 9.67 -3.62 6.09
C LEU A 283 9.29 -5.05 5.70
N THR A 284 8.01 -5.27 5.39
CA THR A 284 7.59 -6.48 4.68
C THR A 284 8.24 -6.54 3.30
N ALA A 285 8.28 -7.72 2.67
CA ALA A 285 8.88 -7.85 1.35
C ALA A 285 8.17 -7.01 0.27
N VAL A 286 6.84 -6.85 0.37
CA VAL A 286 6.07 -6.00 -0.55
C VAL A 286 6.31 -4.50 -0.28
N GLN A 287 6.37 -4.08 0.98
CA GLN A 287 6.74 -2.70 1.32
C GLN A 287 8.18 -2.37 0.92
N ALA A 288 9.11 -3.30 1.10
CA ALA A 288 10.50 -3.15 0.65
C ALA A 288 10.58 -3.01 -0.88
N ARG A 289 9.71 -3.70 -1.63
CA ARG A 289 9.61 -3.55 -3.09
C ARG A 289 9.18 -2.13 -3.45
N VAL A 290 8.16 -1.60 -2.78
CA VAL A 290 7.71 -0.20 -2.97
C VAL A 290 8.81 0.79 -2.58
N ALA A 291 9.50 0.58 -1.46
CA ALA A 291 10.59 1.44 -1.01
C ALA A 291 11.74 1.50 -2.02
N LEU A 292 12.15 0.34 -2.56
CA LEU A 292 13.19 0.27 -3.58
C LEU A 292 12.74 0.89 -4.91
N LEU A 293 11.49 0.66 -5.29
CA LEU A 293 10.89 1.29 -6.47
C LEU A 293 10.93 2.82 -6.37
N MET A 294 10.50 3.37 -5.23
CA MET A 294 10.54 4.80 -4.96
C MET A 294 11.96 5.35 -4.98
N HIS A 295 12.91 4.62 -4.37
CA HIS A 295 14.31 4.99 -4.38
C HIS A 295 14.88 5.08 -5.80
N LEU A 296 14.57 4.11 -6.66
CA LEU A 296 15.01 4.11 -8.05
C LEU A 296 14.34 5.24 -8.86
N VAL A 297 13.06 5.54 -8.63
CA VAL A 297 12.40 6.73 -9.22
C VAL A 297 13.12 8.01 -8.80
N ALA A 298 13.52 8.12 -7.53
CA ALA A 298 14.25 9.28 -7.01
C ALA A 298 15.66 9.44 -7.61
N GLN A 299 16.24 8.37 -8.17
CA GLN A 299 17.56 8.39 -8.84
C GLN A 299 17.49 8.75 -10.32
N GLN A 300 16.33 8.59 -10.97
CA GLN A 300 16.16 8.91 -12.39
C GLN A 300 16.03 10.42 -12.65
N ALA A 301 15.71 11.19 -11.61
CA ALA A 301 15.40 12.62 -11.67
C ALA A 301 16.61 13.53 -11.45
#